data_AF-W5MZB8-F1
#
_entry.id   AF-W5MZB8-F1
#
_cell.length_a   1.000
_cell.length_b   1.000
_cell.length_c   1.000
_cell.angle_alpha   90.00
_cell.angle_beta   90.00
_cell.angle_gamma   90.00
#
_symmetry.space_group_name_H-M   'P 1'
#
loop_
_entity.id
_entity.type
_entity.pdbx_description
1 polymer ?
#
loop_
_entity_poly.entity_id
_entity_poly.type
_entity_poly.pdbx_seq_one_letter_code
_entity_poly.pdbx_strand_id
1 'polypeptide(L)'
;MARVEGPKAKLGWTVSEGPSRSRRCCSCTMSKIINKGVNLRDKINGNEMDLSLCNLTEVPVKELSAFPKATALDLSCNNLTILPSDFCGLTHLTKLDLSKNQLSQLPAELGRLISLQHLDLYNNKLTMLPVSFAQLKNLKWLDLKDNPLEPSLAKAAGDCLDEKQCKQCAGRVLQYMRVIQEQEDKEKERRLQREKASELEKKREAQQRAKEAREREARKREKAEEKERKRREYDAQRAAMASQEKPKKKEQVDGEAKGNHTVVKKSAPRPRRSVISLLLKLLLFLLVGVLAVVGVCQMTELRQEATCVSINVMYEEAVSQVRGQEVVRRILQKLSVQQP
;
A
#
# COMPACT_ATOMS: atom_id res chain seq x y z
N MET A 1 -26.28 -61.32 -32.50
CA MET A 1 -26.08 -60.63 -33.79
C MET A 1 -27.47 -60.39 -34.37
N ALA A 2 -27.99 -59.21 -34.72
CA ALA A 2 -27.52 -57.84 -34.89
C ALA A 2 -28.66 -56.92 -34.38
N ARG A 3 -28.39 -55.93 -33.52
CA ARG A 3 -28.13 -54.51 -33.82
C ARG A 3 -29.18 -53.87 -34.76
N VAL A 4 -30.26 -53.38 -34.15
CA VAL A 4 -31.17 -52.40 -34.76
C VAL A 4 -30.54 -51.02 -34.59
N GLU A 5 -30.34 -50.33 -35.72
CA GLU A 5 -29.91 -48.94 -35.77
C GLU A 5 -31.07 -48.02 -35.38
N GLY A 6 -30.79 -47.04 -34.50
CA GLY A 6 -31.66 -45.93 -34.14
C GLY A 6 -30.84 -44.63 -34.12
N PRO A 7 -31.46 -43.48 -34.42
CA PRO A 7 -30.77 -42.33 -34.97
C PRO A 7 -29.89 -41.61 -33.95
N LYS A 8 -28.64 -41.30 -34.35
CA LYS A 8 -27.74 -40.40 -33.62
C LYS A 8 -28.24 -38.96 -33.77
N ALA A 9 -28.98 -38.46 -32.78
CA ALA A 9 -29.23 -37.04 -32.62
C ALA A 9 -27.93 -36.35 -32.13
N LYS A 10 -27.13 -35.83 -33.05
CA LYS A 10 -26.11 -34.83 -32.77
C LYS A 10 -26.81 -33.48 -32.56
N LEU A 11 -27.08 -33.09 -31.32
CA LEU A 11 -27.35 -31.69 -30.98
C LEU A 11 -26.02 -31.03 -30.62
N GLY A 12 -25.27 -30.69 -31.67
CA GLY A 12 -24.26 -29.65 -31.58
C GLY A 12 -24.96 -28.31 -31.44
N TRP A 13 -24.32 -27.36 -30.75
CA TRP A 13 -24.73 -25.97 -30.74
C TRP A 13 -24.78 -25.48 -32.18
N THR A 14 -25.98 -25.41 -32.74
CA THR A 14 -26.21 -24.72 -33.99
C THR A 14 -26.08 -23.24 -33.68
N VAL A 15 -25.13 -22.59 -34.36
CA VAL A 15 -25.11 -21.14 -34.50
C VAL A 15 -26.46 -20.75 -35.07
N SER A 16 -27.30 -20.15 -34.24
CA SER A 16 -28.59 -19.63 -34.66
C SER A 16 -28.36 -18.36 -35.48
N GLU A 17 -28.23 -18.50 -36.80
CA GLU A 17 -28.49 -17.41 -37.73
C GLU A 17 -30.02 -17.30 -37.94
N GLY A 18 -30.59 -16.15 -37.57
CA GLY A 18 -31.99 -15.80 -37.79
C GLY A 18 -32.35 -14.48 -37.08
N PRO A 19 -33.09 -13.56 -37.74
CA PRO A 19 -32.89 -12.12 -37.61
C PRO A 19 -33.45 -11.55 -36.30
N SER A 20 -32.75 -10.55 -35.75
CA SER A 20 -33.26 -9.45 -34.91
C SER A 20 -34.59 -9.71 -34.19
N ARG A 21 -34.64 -10.75 -33.34
CA ARG A 21 -35.67 -10.85 -32.30
C ARG A 21 -35.03 -10.47 -30.99
N SER A 22 -35.24 -9.20 -30.65
CA SER A 22 -35.23 -8.70 -29.28
C SER A 22 -35.85 -9.73 -28.34
N ARG A 23 -35.01 -10.58 -27.71
CA ARG A 23 -35.38 -11.25 -26.46
C ARG A 23 -35.36 -10.18 -25.40
N ARG A 24 -36.43 -9.38 -25.39
CA ARG A 24 -36.78 -8.48 -24.30
C ARG A 24 -36.65 -9.29 -23.02
N CYS A 25 -35.69 -8.94 -22.17
CA CYS A 25 -35.81 -9.27 -20.76
C CYS A 25 -37.14 -8.69 -20.32
N CYS A 26 -38.10 -9.55 -19.98
CA CYS A 26 -39.32 -9.11 -19.33
C CYS A 26 -38.90 -8.30 -18.10
N SER A 27 -39.38 -7.06 -18.03
CA SER A 27 -39.32 -6.25 -16.82
C SER A 27 -40.14 -6.98 -15.76
N CYS A 28 -39.47 -7.79 -14.93
CA CYS A 28 -40.08 -8.33 -13.72
C CYS A 28 -40.01 -7.23 -12.67
N THR A 29 -41.18 -6.69 -12.33
CA THR A 29 -41.41 -5.79 -11.20
C THR A 29 -40.78 -6.33 -9.92
N MET A 30 -40.12 -5.44 -9.18
CA MET A 30 -39.53 -5.66 -7.86
C MET A 30 -40.49 -6.40 -6.92
N SER A 31 -40.18 -7.67 -6.64
CA SER A 31 -40.79 -8.42 -5.54
C SER A 31 -39.83 -9.52 -5.08
N LYS A 32 -39.04 -9.18 -4.05
CA LYS A 32 -38.77 -9.99 -2.86
C LYS A 32 -38.89 -11.53 -3.05
N ILE A 33 -37.86 -12.18 -3.58
CA ILE A 33 -37.68 -13.64 -3.42
C ILE A 33 -36.20 -13.92 -3.12
N ILE A 34 -35.80 -13.59 -1.89
CA ILE A 34 -34.80 -14.41 -1.21
C ILE A 34 -35.65 -15.39 -0.39
N ASN A 35 -35.38 -16.70 -0.49
CA ASN A 35 -36.06 -17.81 0.21
C ASN A 35 -37.30 -18.45 -0.44
N LYS A 36 -37.24 -18.80 -1.72
CA LYS A 36 -37.79 -20.11 -2.12
C LYS A 36 -36.66 -20.89 -2.79
N GLY A 37 -36.18 -21.92 -2.10
CA GLY A 37 -35.00 -22.69 -2.46
C GLY A 37 -34.98 -23.05 -3.94
N VAL A 38 -34.03 -22.47 -4.67
CA VAL A 38 -33.68 -22.96 -6.01
C VAL A 38 -33.09 -24.34 -5.79
N ASN A 39 -33.85 -25.39 -6.14
CA ASN A 39 -33.33 -26.75 -6.08
C ASN A 39 -32.33 -26.93 -7.24
N LEU A 40 -31.03 -26.80 -6.93
CA LEU A 40 -29.97 -26.86 -7.94
C LEU A 40 -29.93 -28.20 -8.68
N ARG A 41 -30.42 -29.29 -8.08
CA ARG A 41 -30.45 -30.60 -8.75
C ARG A 41 -31.35 -30.61 -9.98
N ASP A 42 -32.45 -29.84 -9.94
CA ASP A 42 -33.42 -29.77 -11.03
C ASP A 42 -32.98 -28.80 -12.14
N LYS A 43 -31.90 -28.05 -11.89
CA LYS A 43 -31.31 -27.06 -12.79
C LYS A 43 -30.10 -27.58 -13.56
N ILE A 44 -29.71 -28.84 -13.34
CA ILE A 44 -28.60 -29.49 -14.03
C ILE A 44 -29.13 -30.33 -15.18
N ASN A 45 -28.64 -30.07 -16.39
CA ASN A 45 -28.80 -30.92 -17.56
C ASN A 45 -27.43 -31.40 -18.05
N GLY A 46 -27.07 -32.64 -17.70
CA GLY A 46 -25.75 -33.19 -18.00
C GLY A 46 -24.65 -32.44 -17.23
N ASN A 47 -23.83 -31.69 -17.96
CA ASN A 47 -22.74 -30.88 -17.39
C ASN A 47 -23.08 -29.38 -17.35
N GLU A 48 -24.28 -29.00 -17.74
CA GLU A 48 -24.73 -27.61 -17.79
C GLU A 48 -25.69 -27.34 -16.64
N MET A 49 -25.45 -26.25 -15.91
CA MET A 49 -26.33 -25.78 -14.85
C MET A 49 -26.93 -24.44 -15.25
N ASP A 50 -28.26 -24.41 -15.38
CA ASP A 50 -29.02 -23.24 -15.78
C ASP A 50 -29.66 -22.56 -14.56
N LEU A 51 -29.08 -21.44 -14.14
CA LEU A 51 -29.59 -20.54 -13.10
C LEU A 51 -30.00 -19.18 -13.69
N SER A 52 -30.30 -19.14 -14.99
CA SER A 52 -30.82 -17.95 -15.64
C SER A 52 -32.21 -17.58 -15.11
N LEU A 53 -32.55 -16.28 -15.13
CA LEU A 53 -33.88 -15.76 -14.77
C LEU A 53 -34.37 -16.17 -13.37
N CYS A 54 -33.46 -16.42 -12.44
CA CYS A 54 -33.78 -16.86 -11.08
C CYS A 54 -33.91 -15.68 -10.10
N ASN A 55 -33.84 -14.43 -10.57
CA ASN A 55 -33.84 -13.20 -9.77
C ASN A 55 -32.76 -13.20 -8.66
N LEU A 56 -31.63 -13.86 -8.91
CA LEU A 56 -30.54 -13.98 -7.94
C LEU A 56 -29.89 -12.61 -7.70
N THR A 57 -29.70 -12.25 -6.44
CA THR A 57 -28.91 -11.09 -6.02
C THR A 57 -27.47 -11.47 -5.64
N GLU A 58 -27.28 -12.74 -5.27
CA GLU A 58 -25.99 -13.32 -4.89
C GLU A 58 -25.88 -14.73 -5.49
N VAL A 59 -24.64 -15.14 -5.79
CA VAL A 59 -24.35 -16.47 -6.34
C VAL A 59 -24.20 -17.48 -5.18
N PRO A 60 -24.94 -18.60 -5.18
CA PRO A 60 -24.84 -19.64 -4.16
C PRO A 60 -23.59 -20.52 -4.35
N VAL A 61 -22.40 -19.95 -4.13
CA VAL A 61 -21.11 -20.61 -4.44
C VAL A 61 -20.90 -21.91 -3.66
N LYS A 62 -21.33 -21.96 -2.39
CA LYS A 62 -21.19 -23.15 -1.54
C LYS A 62 -21.94 -24.34 -2.16
N GLU A 63 -23.15 -24.08 -2.63
CA GLU A 63 -24.00 -25.08 -3.22
C GLU A 63 -23.53 -25.46 -4.63
N LEU A 64 -23.04 -24.50 -5.42
CA LEU A 64 -22.39 -24.76 -6.72
C LEU A 64 -21.16 -25.66 -6.59
N SER A 65 -20.36 -25.47 -5.54
CA SER A 65 -19.15 -26.27 -5.31
C SER A 65 -19.43 -27.76 -5.07
N ALA A 66 -20.67 -28.11 -4.69
CA ALA A 66 -21.10 -29.48 -4.51
C ALA A 66 -21.32 -30.23 -5.84
N PHE A 67 -21.27 -29.55 -6.99
CA PHE A 67 -21.51 -30.12 -8.32
C PHE A 67 -20.30 -29.98 -9.25
N PRO A 68 -19.16 -30.63 -8.98
CA PRO A 68 -17.93 -30.48 -9.78
C PRO A 68 -18.04 -31.00 -11.22
N LYS A 69 -19.12 -31.72 -11.55
CA LYS A 69 -19.42 -32.17 -12.92
C LYS A 69 -20.04 -31.07 -13.78
N ALA A 70 -20.58 -30.01 -13.18
CA ALA A 70 -21.15 -28.88 -13.91
C ALA A 70 -20.02 -28.01 -14.46
N THR A 71 -19.72 -28.14 -15.74
CA THR A 71 -18.64 -27.41 -16.41
C THR A 71 -19.14 -26.20 -17.18
N ALA A 72 -20.45 -26.07 -17.38
CA ALA A 72 -21.10 -24.90 -17.95
C ALA A 72 -22.10 -24.33 -16.94
N LEU A 73 -22.02 -23.04 -16.66
CA LEU A 73 -22.88 -22.35 -15.71
C LEU A 73 -23.49 -21.13 -16.37
N ASP A 74 -24.82 -21.10 -16.44
CA ASP A 74 -25.60 -19.95 -16.92
C ASP A 74 -26.19 -19.21 -15.71
N LEU A 75 -25.74 -17.97 -15.50
CA LEU A 75 -26.22 -17.03 -14.49
C LEU A 75 -26.81 -15.78 -15.15
N SER A 76 -27.18 -15.86 -16.43
CA SER A 76 -27.68 -14.73 -17.20
C SER A 76 -29.04 -14.23 -16.69
N CYS A 77 -29.34 -12.96 -16.98
CA CYS A 77 -30.62 -12.34 -16.64
C CYS A 77 -30.99 -12.43 -15.14
N ASN A 78 -30.01 -12.15 -14.27
CA ASN A 78 -30.20 -12.04 -12.82
C ASN A 78 -29.93 -10.59 -12.34
N ASN A 79 -29.97 -10.37 -11.03
CA ASN A 79 -29.72 -9.07 -10.40
C ASN A 79 -28.37 -9.06 -9.67
N LEU A 80 -27.37 -9.79 -10.19
CA LEU A 80 -26.05 -9.88 -9.58
C LEU A 80 -25.32 -8.54 -9.72
N THR A 81 -24.86 -7.98 -8.60
CA THR A 81 -24.09 -6.71 -8.57
C THR A 81 -22.59 -6.95 -8.36
N ILE A 82 -22.25 -8.04 -7.70
CA ILE A 82 -20.89 -8.48 -7.40
C ILE A 82 -20.81 -10.00 -7.50
N LEU A 83 -19.62 -10.51 -7.85
CA LEU A 83 -19.28 -11.92 -7.66
C LEU A 83 -18.43 -12.04 -6.39
N PRO A 84 -18.74 -12.99 -5.49
CA PRO A 84 -17.92 -13.22 -4.30
C PRO A 84 -16.55 -13.79 -4.68
N SER A 85 -15.52 -13.53 -3.87
CA SER A 85 -14.15 -14.06 -4.10
C SER A 85 -14.12 -15.59 -4.20
N ASP A 86 -14.96 -16.26 -3.41
CA ASP A 86 -15.03 -17.71 -3.35
C ASP A 86 -15.49 -18.32 -4.69
N PHE A 87 -16.17 -17.54 -5.55
CA PHE A 87 -16.56 -17.96 -6.90
C PHE A 87 -15.35 -18.41 -7.73
N CYS A 88 -14.19 -17.78 -7.51
CA CYS A 88 -12.93 -18.12 -8.18
C CYS A 88 -12.38 -19.50 -7.78
N GLY A 89 -13.00 -20.18 -6.80
CA GLY A 89 -12.74 -21.58 -6.46
C GLY A 89 -13.35 -22.59 -7.44
N LEU A 90 -14.29 -22.20 -8.31
CA LEU A 90 -14.95 -23.07 -9.28
C LEU A 90 -14.07 -23.31 -10.54
N THR A 91 -12.83 -23.76 -10.34
CA THR A 91 -11.79 -23.88 -11.38
C THR A 91 -12.08 -24.90 -12.50
N HIS A 92 -13.10 -25.74 -12.31
CA HIS A 92 -13.58 -26.73 -13.27
C HIS A 92 -14.51 -26.13 -14.34
N LEU A 93 -14.96 -24.89 -14.18
CA LEU A 93 -15.83 -24.21 -15.15
C LEU A 93 -15.09 -23.97 -16.47
N THR A 94 -15.78 -24.31 -17.56
CA THR A 94 -15.33 -24.14 -18.95
C THR A 94 -16.16 -23.11 -19.71
N LYS A 95 -17.43 -22.95 -19.34
CA LYS A 95 -18.32 -21.94 -19.88
C LYS A 95 -19.02 -21.22 -18.73
N LEU A 96 -19.08 -19.91 -18.82
CA LEU A 96 -19.75 -19.06 -17.84
C LEU A 96 -20.50 -17.95 -18.58
N ASP A 97 -21.81 -17.91 -18.37
CA ASP A 97 -22.65 -16.80 -18.84
C ASP A 97 -23.08 -15.94 -17.66
N LEU A 98 -22.70 -14.68 -17.66
CA LEU A 98 -23.06 -13.65 -16.69
C LEU A 98 -23.76 -12.47 -17.37
N SER A 99 -24.26 -12.66 -18.59
CA SER A 99 -24.88 -11.62 -19.39
C SER A 99 -26.14 -11.05 -18.72
N LYS A 100 -26.44 -9.79 -18.99
CA LYS A 100 -27.62 -9.08 -18.50
C LYS A 100 -27.76 -9.12 -16.97
N ASN A 101 -26.65 -8.83 -16.29
CA ASN A 101 -26.60 -8.62 -14.85
C ASN A 101 -26.25 -7.14 -14.56
N GLN A 102 -25.92 -6.82 -13.32
CA GLN A 102 -25.56 -5.47 -12.87
C GLN A 102 -24.13 -5.45 -12.31
N LEU A 103 -23.24 -6.32 -12.80
CA LEU A 103 -21.88 -6.46 -12.29
C LEU A 103 -21.10 -5.17 -12.55
N SER A 104 -20.64 -4.50 -11.49
CA SER A 104 -19.80 -3.31 -11.58
C SER A 104 -18.31 -3.64 -11.65
N GLN A 105 -17.92 -4.78 -11.09
CA GLN A 105 -16.55 -5.27 -11.06
C GLN A 105 -16.52 -6.81 -11.04
N LEU A 106 -15.41 -7.38 -11.49
CA LEU A 106 -15.11 -8.80 -11.35
C LEU A 106 -14.10 -9.01 -10.21
N PRO A 107 -14.09 -10.19 -9.56
CA PRO A 107 -13.15 -10.47 -8.48
C PRO A 107 -11.70 -10.38 -8.95
N ALA A 108 -10.81 -9.85 -8.10
CA ALA A 108 -9.38 -9.77 -8.39
C ALA A 108 -8.74 -11.13 -8.71
N GLU A 109 -9.35 -12.23 -8.28
CA GLU A 109 -8.87 -13.60 -8.49
C GLU A 109 -9.54 -14.34 -9.67
N LEU A 110 -10.29 -13.65 -10.55
CA LEU A 110 -10.98 -14.30 -11.67
C LEU A 110 -10.03 -15.15 -12.55
N GLY A 111 -8.77 -14.75 -12.65
CA GLY A 111 -7.70 -15.51 -13.33
C GLY A 111 -7.50 -16.95 -12.85
N ARG A 112 -8.00 -17.33 -11.66
CA ARG A 112 -7.96 -18.71 -11.14
C ARG A 112 -8.83 -19.68 -11.93
N LEU A 113 -9.80 -19.20 -12.71
CA LEU A 113 -10.66 -20.02 -13.57
C LEU A 113 -9.90 -20.48 -14.83
N ILE A 114 -8.80 -21.20 -14.65
CA ILE A 114 -7.85 -21.57 -15.72
C ILE A 114 -8.47 -22.42 -16.84
N SER A 115 -9.56 -23.14 -16.55
CA SER A 115 -10.25 -24.00 -17.51
C SER A 115 -11.27 -23.26 -18.37
N LEU A 116 -11.53 -21.98 -18.09
CA LEU A 116 -12.57 -21.20 -18.73
C LEU A 116 -12.22 -20.94 -20.21
N GLN A 117 -13.14 -21.31 -21.10
CA GLN A 117 -13.01 -21.17 -22.56
C GLN A 117 -14.02 -20.19 -23.14
N HIS A 118 -15.17 -20.02 -22.49
CA HIS A 118 -16.24 -19.15 -22.93
C HIS A 118 -16.73 -18.31 -21.74
N LEU A 119 -16.71 -16.99 -21.90
CA LEU A 119 -17.17 -16.04 -20.89
C LEU A 119 -18.05 -14.99 -21.54
N ASP A 120 -19.33 -14.94 -21.14
CA ASP A 120 -20.25 -13.89 -21.56
C ASP A 120 -20.47 -12.89 -20.42
N LEU A 121 -20.15 -11.62 -20.68
CA LEU A 121 -20.34 -10.50 -19.77
C LEU A 121 -21.19 -9.39 -20.42
N TYR A 122 -21.89 -9.69 -21.51
CA TYR A 122 -22.75 -8.78 -22.25
C TYR A 122 -23.72 -8.05 -21.31
N ASN A 123 -23.91 -6.75 -21.52
CA ASN A 123 -24.87 -5.91 -20.79
C ASN A 123 -24.71 -6.00 -19.27
N ASN A 124 -23.56 -5.56 -18.77
CA ASN A 124 -23.27 -5.37 -17.35
C ASN A 124 -22.87 -3.90 -17.09
N LYS A 125 -22.25 -3.60 -15.95
CA LYS A 125 -21.77 -2.26 -15.57
C LYS A 125 -20.26 -2.23 -15.38
N LEU A 126 -19.53 -3.09 -16.08
CA LEU A 126 -18.08 -3.20 -15.97
C LEU A 126 -17.40 -1.98 -16.59
N THR A 127 -16.50 -1.36 -15.85
CA THR A 127 -15.62 -0.30 -16.35
C THR A 127 -14.22 -0.81 -16.66
N MET A 128 -13.76 -1.81 -15.91
CA MET A 128 -12.44 -2.41 -16.01
C MET A 128 -12.51 -3.93 -15.80
N LEU A 129 -11.46 -4.62 -16.23
CA LEU A 129 -11.23 -6.04 -15.90
C LEU A 129 -10.07 -6.16 -14.92
N PRO A 130 -10.07 -7.15 -14.02
CA PRO A 130 -8.97 -7.38 -13.09
C PRO A 130 -7.71 -7.80 -13.83
N VAL A 131 -6.54 -7.44 -13.32
CA VAL A 131 -5.24 -7.78 -13.94
C VAL A 131 -5.04 -9.29 -14.09
N SER A 132 -5.62 -10.07 -13.17
CA SER A 132 -5.61 -11.54 -13.24
C SER A 132 -6.36 -12.11 -14.45
N PHE A 133 -7.16 -11.31 -15.17
CA PHE A 133 -7.84 -11.74 -16.40
C PHE A 133 -6.84 -12.24 -17.46
N ALA A 134 -5.61 -11.70 -17.46
CA ALA A 134 -4.50 -12.17 -18.30
C ALA A 134 -4.12 -13.66 -18.07
N GLN A 135 -4.51 -14.25 -16.93
CA GLN A 135 -4.22 -15.64 -16.57
C GLN A 135 -5.21 -16.64 -17.20
N LEU A 136 -6.32 -16.18 -17.79
CA LEU A 136 -7.32 -17.00 -18.47
C LEU A 136 -6.80 -17.50 -19.84
N LYS A 137 -5.73 -18.30 -19.83
CA LYS A 137 -5.00 -18.74 -21.04
C LYS A 137 -5.83 -19.57 -22.02
N ASN A 138 -6.88 -20.22 -21.52
CA ASN A 138 -7.77 -21.07 -22.32
C ASN A 138 -9.00 -20.34 -22.86
N LEU A 139 -9.17 -19.05 -22.53
CA LEU A 139 -10.33 -18.28 -22.97
C LEU A 139 -10.29 -18.07 -24.48
N LYS A 140 -11.31 -18.57 -25.15
CA LYS A 140 -11.45 -18.55 -26.61
C LYS A 140 -12.55 -17.63 -27.08
N TRP A 141 -13.55 -17.34 -26.26
CA TRP A 141 -14.70 -16.53 -26.61
C TRP A 141 -15.02 -15.59 -25.45
N LEU A 142 -15.24 -14.32 -25.79
CA LEU A 142 -15.53 -13.25 -24.83
C LEU A 142 -16.48 -12.24 -25.47
N ASP A 143 -17.55 -11.92 -24.76
CA ASP A 143 -18.39 -10.75 -25.05
C ASP A 143 -18.37 -9.78 -23.87
N LEU A 144 -18.11 -8.51 -24.15
CA LEU A 144 -18.11 -7.40 -23.20
C LEU A 144 -19.00 -6.25 -23.67
N LYS A 145 -19.78 -6.43 -24.74
CA LYS A 145 -20.62 -5.38 -25.31
C LYS A 145 -21.64 -4.89 -24.28
N ASP A 146 -22.09 -3.64 -24.44
CA ASP A 146 -23.02 -2.96 -23.54
C ASP A 146 -22.51 -2.86 -22.09
N ASN A 147 -21.19 -2.72 -21.94
CA ASN A 147 -20.54 -2.32 -20.68
C ASN A 147 -19.89 -0.93 -20.83
N PRO A 148 -19.90 -0.08 -19.79
CA PRO A 148 -19.23 1.22 -19.78
C PRO A 148 -17.71 1.09 -19.59
N LEU A 149 -17.06 0.28 -20.45
CA LEU A 149 -15.64 0.00 -20.39
C LEU A 149 -14.80 1.28 -20.57
N GLU A 150 -13.64 1.32 -19.91
CA GLU A 150 -12.62 2.33 -20.15
C GLU A 150 -12.22 2.36 -21.64
N PRO A 151 -12.01 3.54 -22.25
CA PRO A 151 -11.83 3.67 -23.70
C PRO A 151 -10.72 2.79 -24.31
N SER A 152 -9.59 2.61 -23.63
CA SER A 152 -8.50 1.80 -24.15
C SER A 152 -8.83 0.30 -24.12
N LEU A 153 -9.53 -0.17 -23.09
CA LEU A 153 -10.07 -1.53 -23.03
C LEU A 153 -11.19 -1.76 -24.06
N ALA A 154 -12.12 -0.80 -24.20
CA ALA A 154 -13.18 -0.87 -25.20
C ALA A 154 -12.60 -0.99 -26.63
N LYS A 155 -11.56 -0.20 -26.92
CA LYS A 155 -10.83 -0.28 -28.19
C LYS A 155 -10.16 -1.63 -28.41
N ALA A 156 -9.57 -2.21 -27.36
CA ALA A 156 -8.95 -3.53 -27.44
C ALA A 156 -9.99 -4.64 -27.66
N ALA A 157 -11.12 -4.59 -26.96
CA ALA A 157 -12.22 -5.55 -27.10
C ALA A 157 -12.83 -5.52 -28.51
N GLY A 158 -13.10 -4.32 -29.03
CA GLY A 158 -13.79 -4.11 -30.30
C GLY A 158 -15.20 -4.70 -30.33
N ASP A 159 -15.75 -4.87 -31.53
CA ASP A 159 -17.09 -5.45 -31.70
C ASP A 159 -17.07 -6.98 -31.51
N CYS A 160 -18.24 -7.52 -31.13
CA CYS A 160 -18.56 -8.94 -31.00
C CYS A 160 -19.99 -9.14 -31.53
N LEU A 161 -20.15 -9.08 -32.85
CA LEU A 161 -21.44 -9.28 -33.55
C LEU A 161 -21.62 -10.72 -34.04
N ASP A 162 -20.52 -11.42 -34.30
CA ASP A 162 -20.48 -12.82 -34.73
C ASP A 162 -19.48 -13.64 -33.90
N GLU A 163 -19.55 -14.96 -34.01
CA GLU A 163 -18.69 -15.87 -33.22
C GLU A 163 -17.18 -15.60 -33.47
N LYS A 164 -16.83 -15.19 -34.69
CA LYS A 164 -15.44 -14.91 -35.08
C LYS A 164 -14.92 -13.66 -34.38
N GLN A 165 -15.69 -12.59 -34.36
CA GLN A 165 -15.36 -11.34 -33.68
C GLN A 165 -15.22 -11.54 -32.17
N CYS A 166 -16.12 -12.30 -31.55
CA CYS A 166 -16.03 -12.59 -30.12
C CYS A 166 -14.81 -13.46 -29.76
N LYS A 167 -14.40 -14.36 -30.65
CA LYS A 167 -13.12 -15.09 -30.51
C LYS A 167 -11.91 -14.16 -30.61
N GLN A 168 -11.96 -13.20 -31.53
CA GLN A 168 -10.91 -12.18 -31.67
C GLN A 168 -10.89 -11.22 -30.47
N CYS A 169 -12.05 -10.85 -29.93
CA CYS A 169 -12.20 -10.06 -28.71
C CYS A 169 -11.43 -10.71 -27.56
N ALA A 170 -11.67 -12.00 -27.29
CA ALA A 170 -10.96 -12.74 -26.24
C ALA A 170 -9.42 -12.63 -26.41
N GLY A 171 -8.91 -12.88 -27.62
CA GLY A 171 -7.47 -12.80 -27.89
C GLY A 171 -6.89 -11.40 -27.68
N ARG A 172 -7.56 -10.36 -28.19
CA ARG A 172 -7.12 -8.96 -28.05
C ARG A 172 -7.16 -8.49 -26.61
N VAL A 173 -8.23 -8.77 -25.88
CA VAL A 173 -8.37 -8.42 -24.46
C VAL A 173 -7.31 -9.13 -23.62
N LEU A 174 -7.09 -10.43 -23.83
CA LEU A 174 -6.02 -11.16 -23.14
C LEU A 174 -4.62 -10.60 -23.46
N GLN A 175 -4.37 -10.16 -24.68
CA GLN A 175 -3.11 -9.50 -25.04
C GLN A 175 -2.97 -8.16 -24.32
N TYR A 176 -4.02 -7.33 -24.32
CA TYR A 176 -4.04 -6.05 -23.63
C TYR A 176 -3.84 -6.21 -22.12
N MET A 177 -4.53 -7.17 -21.49
CA MET A 177 -4.39 -7.49 -20.06
C MET A 177 -2.98 -7.99 -19.70
N ARG A 178 -2.33 -8.77 -20.58
CA ARG A 178 -0.95 -9.23 -20.37
C ARG A 178 0.05 -8.08 -20.32
N VAL A 179 -0.13 -7.06 -21.16
CA VAL A 179 0.73 -5.87 -21.15
C VAL A 179 0.56 -5.10 -19.83
N ILE A 180 -0.68 -4.94 -19.35
CA ILE A 180 -0.94 -4.29 -18.06
C ILE A 180 -0.33 -5.10 -16.91
N GLN A 181 -0.52 -6.42 -16.90
CA GLN A 181 0.05 -7.29 -15.87
C GLN A 181 1.57 -7.17 -15.81
N GLU A 182 2.24 -7.19 -16.97
CA GLU A 182 3.70 -7.04 -17.03
C GLU A 182 4.17 -5.66 -16.52
N GLN A 183 3.42 -4.59 -16.81
CA GLN A 183 3.73 -3.25 -16.30
C GLN A 183 3.61 -3.19 -14.78
N GLU A 184 2.53 -3.74 -14.21
CA GLU A 184 2.36 -3.81 -12.76
C GLU A 184 3.43 -4.66 -12.08
N ASP A 185 3.78 -5.81 -12.66
CA ASP A 185 4.78 -6.72 -12.10
C ASP A 185 6.16 -6.06 -12.10
N LYS A 186 6.53 -5.37 -13.19
CA LYS A 186 7.76 -4.56 -13.25
C LYS A 186 7.74 -3.42 -12.24
N GLU A 187 6.59 -2.77 -12.04
CA GLU A 187 6.48 -1.70 -11.05
C GLU A 187 6.62 -2.23 -9.63
N LYS A 188 5.97 -3.34 -9.30
CA LYS A 188 6.10 -4.04 -8.01
C LYS A 188 7.55 -4.45 -7.76
N GLU A 189 8.22 -5.00 -8.76
CA GLU A 189 9.64 -5.36 -8.65
C GLU A 189 10.52 -4.14 -8.39
N ARG A 190 10.31 -3.03 -9.11
CA ARG A 190 11.04 -1.77 -8.88
C ARG A 190 10.79 -1.21 -7.49
N ARG A 191 9.56 -1.27 -6.98
CA ARG A 191 9.21 -0.85 -5.61
C ARG A 191 9.96 -1.70 -4.58
N LEU A 192 9.95 -3.03 -4.75
CA LEU A 192 10.67 -3.95 -3.88
C LEU A 192 12.19 -3.74 -3.92
N GLN A 193 12.77 -3.48 -5.10
CA GLN A 193 14.20 -3.17 -5.23
C GLN A 193 14.58 -1.87 -4.53
N ARG A 194 13.75 -0.82 -4.64
CA ARG A 194 13.96 0.45 -3.92
C ARG A 194 13.89 0.26 -2.41
N GLU A 195 12.93 -0.52 -1.93
CA GLU A 195 12.80 -0.84 -0.51
C GLU A 195 14.03 -1.59 0.01
N LYS A 196 14.47 -2.65 -0.70
CA LYS A 196 15.69 -3.40 -0.37
C LYS A 196 16.95 -2.51 -0.38
N ALA A 197 17.06 -1.59 -1.35
CA ALA A 197 18.18 -0.66 -1.41
C ALA A 197 18.18 0.32 -0.22
N SER A 198 17.02 0.88 0.13
CA SER A 198 16.85 1.74 1.30
C SER A 198 17.18 1.01 2.60
N GLU A 199 16.72 -0.23 2.75
CA GLU A 199 17.07 -1.05 3.92
C GLU A 199 18.58 -1.35 4.01
N LEU A 200 19.22 -1.65 2.88
CA LEU A 200 20.66 -1.89 2.84
C LEU A 200 21.44 -0.62 3.20
N GLU A 201 21.02 0.53 2.70
CA GLU A 201 21.62 1.83 3.04
C GLU A 201 21.49 2.13 4.54
N LYS A 202 20.29 1.97 5.11
CA LYS A 202 20.07 2.10 6.57
C LYS A 202 20.94 1.14 7.38
N LYS A 203 21.11 -0.11 6.93
CA LYS A 203 22.02 -1.08 7.57
C LYS A 203 23.48 -0.63 7.49
N ARG A 204 23.94 -0.11 6.34
CA ARG A 204 25.30 0.42 6.17
C ARG A 204 25.54 1.64 7.05
N GLU A 205 24.60 2.57 7.11
CA GLU A 205 24.69 3.71 8.01
C GLU A 205 24.72 3.29 9.48
N ALA A 206 23.87 2.35 9.89
CA ALA A 206 23.87 1.83 11.26
C ALA A 206 25.19 1.14 11.61
N GLN A 207 25.76 0.34 10.71
CA GLN A 207 27.07 -0.29 10.88
C GLN A 207 28.18 0.75 10.99
N GLN A 208 28.17 1.79 10.16
CA GLN A 208 29.14 2.87 10.21
C GLN A 208 29.05 3.64 11.53
N ARG A 209 27.83 4.02 11.95
CA ARG A 209 27.60 4.68 13.25
C ARG A 209 28.05 3.79 14.42
N ALA A 210 27.81 2.49 14.35
CA ALA A 210 28.27 1.54 15.37
C ALA A 210 29.80 1.43 15.42
N LYS A 211 30.47 1.40 14.25
CA LYS A 211 31.94 1.42 14.17
C LYS A 211 32.52 2.70 14.77
N GLU A 212 31.99 3.86 14.37
CA GLU A 212 32.41 5.15 14.92
C GLU A 212 32.17 5.25 16.43
N ALA A 213 31.06 4.71 16.93
CA ALA A 213 30.80 4.66 18.38
C ALA A 213 31.82 3.78 19.11
N ARG A 214 32.16 2.59 18.57
CA ARG A 214 33.19 1.69 19.14
C ARG A 214 34.56 2.36 19.16
N GLU A 215 34.96 3.04 18.08
CA GLU A 215 36.24 3.78 18.04
C GLU A 215 36.27 4.95 19.03
N ARG A 216 35.16 5.70 19.17
CA ARG A 216 35.04 6.76 20.18
C ARG A 216 35.14 6.21 21.59
N GLU A 217 34.57 5.04 21.85
CA GLU A 217 34.66 4.38 23.15
C GLU A 217 36.09 3.87 23.43
N ALA A 218 36.75 3.24 22.46
CA ALA A 218 38.15 2.82 22.57
C ALA A 218 39.08 4.01 22.88
N ARG A 219 38.97 5.12 22.14
CA ARG A 219 39.75 6.34 22.42
C ARG A 219 39.48 6.93 23.81
N LYS A 220 38.26 6.79 24.35
CA LYS A 220 37.93 7.21 25.72
C LYS A 220 38.59 6.29 26.74
N ARG A 221 38.59 4.97 26.50
CA ARG A 221 39.24 3.95 27.35
C ARG A 221 40.75 4.17 27.37
N GLU A 222 41.41 4.30 26.21
CA GLU A 222 42.85 4.60 26.12
C GLU A 222 43.24 5.87 26.89
N LYS A 223 42.47 6.96 26.73
CA LYS A 223 42.70 8.21 27.47
C LYS A 223 42.49 8.05 28.98
N ALA A 224 41.57 7.18 29.41
CA ALA A 224 41.35 6.89 30.82
C ALA A 224 42.50 6.06 31.40
N GLU A 225 42.93 5.01 30.69
CA GLU A 225 44.07 4.16 31.02
C GLU A 225 45.38 4.96 31.07
N GLU A 226 45.63 5.86 30.11
CA GLU A 226 46.81 6.72 30.11
C GLU A 226 46.82 7.69 31.30
N LYS A 227 45.66 8.30 31.63
CA LYS A 227 45.51 9.16 32.82
C LYS A 227 45.74 8.38 34.10
N GLU A 228 45.26 7.14 34.17
CA GLU A 228 45.48 6.26 35.32
C GLU A 228 46.95 5.88 35.46
N ARG A 229 47.62 5.52 34.35
CA ARG A 229 49.07 5.24 34.32
C ARG A 229 49.86 6.44 34.84
N LYS A 230 49.59 7.66 34.33
CA LYS A 230 50.25 8.89 34.78
C LYS A 230 50.03 9.18 36.27
N ARG A 231 48.83 8.90 36.80
CA ARG A 231 48.56 9.02 38.25
C ARG A 231 49.40 8.04 39.06
N ARG A 232 49.45 6.77 38.64
CA ARG A 232 50.27 5.73 39.29
C ARG A 232 51.76 6.09 39.29
N GLU A 233 52.29 6.59 38.18
CA GLU A 233 53.68 7.07 38.08
C GLU A 233 53.95 8.25 39.02
N TYR A 234 53.07 9.26 39.04
CA TYR A 234 53.19 10.41 39.95
C TYR A 234 53.15 9.99 41.43
N ASP A 235 52.21 9.12 41.80
CA ASP A 235 52.08 8.61 43.17
C ASP A 235 53.32 7.80 43.59
N ALA A 236 53.88 6.99 42.67
CA ALA A 236 55.13 6.25 42.90
C ALA A 236 56.34 7.18 43.07
N GLN A 237 56.48 8.21 42.23
CA GLN A 237 57.55 9.21 42.38
C GLN A 237 57.45 9.96 43.72
N ARG A 238 56.24 10.35 44.11
CA ARG A 238 56.00 11.02 45.40
C ARG A 238 56.35 10.12 46.58
N ALA A 239 55.99 8.84 46.52
CA ALA A 239 56.37 7.86 47.54
C ALA A 239 57.90 7.64 47.59
N ALA A 240 58.58 7.61 46.45
CA ALA A 240 60.04 7.50 46.39
C ALA A 240 60.74 8.72 47.02
N MET A 241 60.30 9.94 46.70
CA MET A 241 60.83 11.18 47.30
C MET A 241 60.62 11.21 48.82
N ALA A 242 59.43 10.81 49.31
CA ALA A 242 59.15 10.69 50.74
C ALA A 242 60.02 9.62 51.43
N SER A 243 60.43 8.56 50.73
CA SER A 243 61.34 7.55 51.29
C SER A 243 62.81 8.00 51.32
N GLN A 244 63.20 8.99 50.50
CA GLN A 244 64.51 9.64 50.55
C GLN A 244 64.57 10.76 51.60
N GLU A 245 63.46 11.44 51.87
CA GLU A 245 63.29 12.34 53.02
C GLU A 245 63.05 11.54 54.31
N LYS A 246 64.08 10.85 54.84
CA LYS A 246 64.01 10.36 56.22
C LYS A 246 64.10 11.56 57.19
N PRO A 247 63.13 11.74 58.11
CA PRO A 247 63.29 12.70 59.18
C PRO A 247 64.35 12.20 60.16
N LYS A 248 65.30 13.08 60.51
CA LYS A 248 66.06 12.98 61.75
C LYS A 248 65.02 12.91 62.90
N LYS A 249 65.16 11.88 63.74
CA LYS A 249 64.41 11.64 64.98
C LYS A 249 64.02 12.94 65.71
N LYS A 250 62.81 13.00 66.27
CA LYS A 250 62.58 13.40 67.66
C LYS A 250 61.22 12.90 68.18
N GLU A 251 61.28 12.52 69.44
CA GLU A 251 60.28 11.90 70.30
C GLU A 251 59.07 12.79 70.61
N GLN A 252 57.93 12.11 70.84
CA GLN A 252 56.88 12.31 71.87
C GLN A 252 56.33 13.71 72.16
N VAL A 253 54.99 13.84 72.20
CA VAL A 253 54.16 14.08 73.41
C VAL A 253 52.71 14.35 72.99
N ASP A 254 51.79 13.81 73.78
CA ASP A 254 50.33 13.92 73.72
C ASP A 254 49.80 15.36 73.78
N GLY A 255 48.63 15.60 73.18
CA GLY A 255 47.88 16.85 73.35
C GLY A 255 46.67 16.98 72.43
N GLU A 256 45.49 16.64 72.96
CA GLU A 256 44.20 17.07 72.42
C GLU A 256 44.08 18.60 72.42
N ALA A 257 43.63 19.20 71.31
CA ALA A 257 42.68 20.32 71.32
C ALA A 257 42.16 20.65 69.91
N LYS A 258 40.85 20.89 69.85
CA LYS A 258 40.03 21.34 68.72
C LYS A 258 40.44 22.73 68.22
N GLY A 259 40.19 23.00 66.93
CA GLY A 259 40.04 24.37 66.43
C GLY A 259 40.34 24.54 64.94
N ASN A 260 39.39 24.17 64.08
CA ASN A 260 39.45 24.40 62.63
C ASN A 260 39.55 25.90 62.30
N HIS A 261 40.69 26.33 61.75
CA HIS A 261 40.80 27.60 61.04
C HIS A 261 40.64 27.34 59.53
N THR A 262 39.43 27.59 59.03
CA THR A 262 39.12 27.57 57.59
C THR A 262 39.82 28.73 56.89
N VAL A 263 40.80 28.40 56.03
CA VAL A 263 41.39 29.33 55.07
C VAL A 263 40.40 29.52 53.92
N VAL A 264 39.77 30.70 53.89
CA VAL A 264 38.90 31.15 52.79
C VAL A 264 39.77 31.41 51.55
N LYS A 265 39.76 30.49 50.58
CA LYS A 265 40.17 30.78 49.19
C LYS A 265 39.09 31.67 48.56
N LYS A 266 39.42 32.96 48.34
CA LYS A 266 38.65 33.84 47.44
C LYS A 266 38.57 33.21 46.06
N SER A 267 37.38 32.81 45.65
CA SER A 267 37.09 32.40 44.28
C SER A 267 36.83 33.64 43.43
N ALA A 268 37.50 33.71 42.29
CA ALA A 268 37.23 34.70 41.24
C ALA A 268 35.80 34.55 40.70
N PRO A 269 35.15 35.64 40.24
CA PRO A 269 33.77 35.59 39.80
C PRO A 269 33.66 34.80 38.49
N ARG A 270 32.86 33.73 38.48
CA ARG A 270 32.44 33.05 37.25
C ARG A 270 31.45 33.95 36.51
N PRO A 271 31.49 34.03 35.16
CA PRO A 271 30.55 34.85 34.42
C PRO A 271 29.16 34.23 34.57
N ARG A 272 28.21 34.99 35.12
CA ARG A 272 26.79 34.65 35.06
C ARG A 272 26.41 34.64 33.58
N ARG A 273 26.42 33.46 32.94
CA ARG A 273 25.75 33.28 31.64
C ARG A 273 24.29 33.65 31.87
N SER A 274 23.91 34.80 31.33
CA SER A 274 22.59 35.38 31.51
C SER A 274 21.54 34.33 31.12
N VAL A 275 20.71 33.92 32.07
CA VAL A 275 19.60 32.97 31.86
C VAL A 275 18.71 33.45 30.71
N ILE A 276 18.61 34.78 30.55
CA ILE A 276 17.93 35.45 29.43
C ILE A 276 18.55 35.06 28.09
N SER A 277 19.88 34.95 27.97
CA SER A 277 20.55 34.50 26.74
C SER A 277 20.26 33.03 26.41
N LEU A 278 20.10 32.18 27.44
CA LEU A 278 19.72 30.78 27.24
C LEU A 278 18.26 30.65 26.80
N LEU A 279 17.36 31.43 27.41
CA LEU A 279 15.94 31.49 27.03
C LEU A 279 15.76 32.02 25.61
N LEU A 280 16.50 33.07 25.22
CA LEU A 280 16.44 33.62 23.87
C LEU A 280 16.93 32.62 22.81
N LYS A 281 17.99 31.85 23.14
CA LYS A 281 18.50 30.78 22.26
C LYS A 281 17.52 29.63 22.13
N LEU A 282 16.86 29.25 23.23
CA LEU A 282 15.82 28.21 23.22
C LEU A 282 14.62 28.65 22.37
N LEU A 283 14.16 29.89 22.54
CA LEU A 283 13.08 30.48 21.76
C LEU A 283 13.42 30.50 20.26
N LEU A 284 14.63 30.93 19.91
CA LEU A 284 15.10 30.94 18.53
C LEU A 284 15.15 29.53 17.93
N PHE A 285 15.61 28.53 18.70
CA PHE A 285 15.68 27.14 18.25
C PHE A 285 14.29 26.55 18.00
N LEU A 286 13.33 26.86 18.88
CA LEU A 286 11.93 26.46 18.71
C LEU A 286 11.31 27.12 17.47
N LEU A 287 11.58 28.41 17.25
CA LEU A 287 11.04 29.15 16.12
C LEU A 287 11.60 28.65 14.78
N VAL A 288 12.90 28.34 14.72
CA VAL A 288 13.53 27.69 13.55
C VAL A 288 12.96 26.28 13.33
N GLY A 289 12.70 25.53 14.40
CA GLY A 289 12.08 24.21 14.31
C GLY A 289 10.68 24.26 13.71
N VAL A 290 9.85 25.20 14.13
CA VAL A 290 8.50 25.40 13.57
C VAL A 290 8.57 25.79 12.09
N LEU A 291 9.46 26.71 11.72
CA LEU A 291 9.63 27.12 10.32
C LEU A 291 10.13 25.97 9.43
N ALA A 292 11.02 25.10 9.95
CA ALA A 292 11.48 23.93 9.24
C ALA A 292 10.36 22.91 9.00
N VAL A 293 9.50 22.67 10.00
CA VAL A 293 8.35 21.77 9.88
C VAL A 293 7.34 22.30 8.85
N VAL A 294 7.03 23.59 8.90
CA VAL A 294 6.16 24.25 7.90
C VAL A 294 6.78 24.15 6.50
N GLY A 295 8.08 24.42 6.36
CA GLY A 295 8.79 24.32 5.09
C GLY A 295 8.77 22.90 4.50
N VAL A 296 8.96 21.87 5.34
CA VAL A 296 8.87 20.47 4.92
C VAL A 296 7.44 20.11 4.47
N CYS A 297 6.41 20.54 5.22
CA CYS A 297 5.00 20.31 4.84
C CYS A 297 4.56 21.05 3.57
N GLN A 298 5.28 22.11 3.16
CA GLN A 298 4.98 22.86 1.93
C GLN A 298 5.78 22.43 0.70
N MET A 299 7.05 22.03 0.87
CA MET A 299 7.98 21.78 -0.24
C MET A 299 8.03 20.30 -0.68
N THR A 300 7.34 19.39 0.02
CA THR A 300 7.36 17.95 -0.27
C THR A 300 5.97 17.40 -0.60
N GLU A 301 5.89 16.27 -1.29
CA GLU A 301 4.64 15.56 -1.64
C GLU A 301 3.85 15.02 -0.42
N LEU A 302 4.30 15.27 0.82
CA LEU A 302 3.62 14.90 2.09
C LEU A 302 2.35 15.73 2.39
N ARG A 303 1.81 16.43 1.40
CA ARG A 303 0.64 17.32 1.56
C ARG A 303 -0.64 16.61 2.02
N GLN A 304 -0.68 15.27 1.93
CA GLN A 304 -1.86 14.43 2.22
C GLN A 304 -1.80 13.66 3.55
N GLU A 305 -0.73 13.78 4.35
CA GLU A 305 -0.75 13.24 5.72
C GLU A 305 -1.53 14.15 6.68
N ALA A 306 -2.31 13.56 7.58
CA ALA A 306 -3.23 14.27 8.48
C ALA A 306 -2.56 15.36 9.35
N THR A 307 -1.28 15.19 9.67
CA THR A 307 -0.45 16.13 10.44
C THR A 307 -0.10 17.38 9.62
N CYS A 308 0.33 17.24 8.36
CA CYS A 308 0.64 18.37 7.50
C CYS A 308 -0.60 19.12 7.02
N VAL A 309 -1.76 18.46 6.88
CA VAL A 309 -3.03 19.15 6.56
C VAL A 309 -3.39 20.17 7.64
N SER A 310 -3.34 19.77 8.92
CA SER A 310 -3.64 20.66 10.05
C SER A 310 -2.65 21.83 10.13
N ILE A 311 -1.36 21.57 9.88
CA ILE A 311 -0.31 22.61 9.89
C ILE A 311 -0.49 23.59 8.73
N ASN A 312 -0.87 23.11 7.55
CA ASN A 312 -1.09 23.96 6.39
C ASN A 312 -2.33 24.86 6.56
N VAL A 313 -3.40 24.38 7.19
CA VAL A 313 -4.58 25.20 7.51
C VAL A 313 -4.21 26.33 8.47
N MET A 314 -3.47 26.02 9.55
CA MET A 314 -3.01 27.03 10.52
C MET A 314 -2.06 28.04 9.89
N TYR A 315 -1.22 27.61 8.95
CA TYR A 315 -0.33 28.49 8.20
C TYR A 315 -1.11 29.46 7.30
N GLU A 316 -2.07 28.97 6.51
CA GLU A 316 -2.89 29.81 5.62
C GLU A 316 -3.74 30.83 6.41
N GLU A 317 -4.28 30.44 7.56
CA GLU A 317 -5.02 31.34 8.44
C GLU A 317 -4.11 32.43 9.04
N ALA A 318 -2.90 32.07 9.48
CA ALA A 318 -1.91 33.03 9.96
C ALA A 318 -1.43 33.99 8.84
N VAL A 319 -1.17 33.48 7.64
CA VAL A 319 -0.77 34.31 6.49
C VAL A 319 -1.91 35.25 6.06
N SER A 320 -3.15 34.78 6.09
CA SER A 320 -4.34 35.59 5.80
C SER A 320 -4.49 36.75 6.80
N GLN A 321 -4.35 36.47 8.10
CA GLN A 321 -4.39 37.51 9.14
C GLN A 321 -3.25 38.53 9.01
N VAL A 322 -2.04 38.07 8.67
CA VAL A 322 -0.88 38.95 8.47
C VAL A 322 -1.04 39.80 7.21
N ARG A 323 -1.59 39.26 6.12
CA ARG A 323 -1.91 40.01 4.88
C ARG A 323 -3.06 41.00 5.06
N GLY A 324 -3.97 40.73 5.98
CA GLY A 324 -5.07 41.63 6.35
C GLY A 324 -4.64 42.86 7.14
N GLN A 325 -3.40 42.92 7.63
CA GLN A 325 -2.87 44.10 8.30
C GLN A 325 -2.41 45.16 7.30
N GLU A 326 -3.01 46.35 7.38
CA GLU A 326 -2.76 47.51 6.51
C GLU A 326 -1.26 47.90 6.42
N VAL A 327 -0.51 47.66 7.50
CA VAL A 327 0.93 47.91 7.60
C VAL A 327 1.75 46.96 6.71
N VAL A 328 1.40 45.68 6.69
CA VAL A 328 2.09 44.65 5.89
C VAL A 328 1.83 44.87 4.40
N ARG A 329 0.60 45.29 4.05
CA ARG A 329 0.22 45.62 2.67
C ARG A 329 1.05 46.77 2.10
N ARG A 330 1.31 47.81 2.90
CA ARG A 330 2.18 48.94 2.50
C ARG A 330 3.65 48.54 2.33
N ILE A 331 4.15 47.59 3.12
CA ILE A 331 5.53 47.09 3.01
C ILE A 331 5.69 46.21 1.77
N LEU A 332 4.73 45.32 1.48
CA LEU A 332 4.74 44.47 0.29
C LEU A 332 4.65 45.29 -1.01
N GLN A 333 3.85 46.36 -1.02
CA GLN A 333 3.80 47.31 -2.15
C GLN A 333 5.12 48.04 -2.38
N LYS A 334 5.89 48.35 -1.32
CA LYS A 334 7.21 48.98 -1.48
C LYS A 334 8.26 48.02 -2.01
N LEU A 335 8.18 46.73 -1.65
CA LEU A 335 9.10 45.70 -2.14
C LEU A 335 8.81 45.28 -3.59
N SER A 336 7.56 45.33 -4.03
CA SER A 336 7.19 44.99 -5.43
C SER A 336 7.55 46.07 -6.45
N VAL A 337 7.89 47.28 -6.01
CA VAL A 337 8.28 48.41 -6.89
C VAL A 337 9.79 48.44 -7.14
N GLN A 338 10.56 47.52 -6.53
CA GLN A 338 12.02 47.54 -6.54
C GLN A 338 12.68 46.32 -7.22
N GLN A 339 11.97 45.67 -8.14
CA GLN A 339 12.59 44.74 -9.09
C GLN A 339 12.74 45.44 -10.47
N PRO A 340 13.97 45.54 -11.01
CA PRO A 340 14.22 46.10 -12.34
C PRO A 340 13.66 45.24 -13.47
#